data_AF-A0A7W1BHE4-F1
#
_entry.id   AF-A0A7W1BHE4-F1
#
_cell.length_a   1.000
_cell.length_b   1.000
_cell.length_c   1.000
_cell.angle_alpha   90.00
_cell.angle_beta   90.00
_cell.angle_gamma   90.00
#
_symmetry.space_group_name_H-M   'P 1'
#
loop_
_entity.id
_entity.type
_entity.pdbx_description
1 polymer ?
#
loop_
_entity_poly.entity_id
_entity_poly.type
_entity_poly.pdbx_seq_one_letter_code
_entity_poly.pdbx_strand_id
1 'polypeptide(L)'
;MRAVLFDAGNTLVFLDYSRMAAAVSAALGIPLTAEDLAAGSAEASRAMETARGADRERAAAYLETLFRVAGVPAERMEAVRACLTRLHLERHLWSSVAGDTRETLARLKAAGLRLGVVSN
;
A
#
# COMPACT_ATOMS: atom_id res chain seq x y z
N MET A 1 22.03 -8.27 -20.99
CA MET A 1 20.74 -7.69 -20.57
C MET A 1 20.64 -6.26 -21.11
N ARG A 2 19.49 -5.82 -21.65
CA ARG A 2 19.34 -4.46 -22.26
C ARG A 2 18.37 -3.54 -21.51
N ALA A 3 17.49 -4.11 -20.69
CA ALA A 3 16.54 -3.38 -19.87
C ALA A 3 16.24 -4.14 -18.57
N VAL A 4 15.77 -3.41 -17.55
CA VAL A 4 15.19 -3.94 -16.32
C VAL A 4 13.79 -3.36 -16.18
N LEU A 5 12.79 -4.22 -16.02
CA LEU A 5 11.40 -3.85 -15.82
C LEU A 5 11.04 -4.14 -14.37
N PHE A 6 10.38 -3.19 -13.73
CA PHE A 6 9.93 -3.29 -12.35
C PHE A 6 8.41 -3.35 -12.30
N ASP A 7 7.88 -4.15 -11.38
CA ASP A 7 6.57 -3.85 -10.84
C ASP A 7 6.61 -2.51 -10.07
N ALA A 8 5.46 -1.87 -9.86
CA ALA A 8 5.37 -0.65 -9.08
C ALA A 8 5.11 -0.96 -7.60
N GLY A 9 3.96 -1.57 -7.31
CA GLY A 9 3.49 -1.81 -5.95
C GLY A 9 4.38 -2.80 -5.19
N ASN A 10 4.75 -2.45 -3.95
CA ASN A 10 5.63 -3.27 -3.10
C ASN A 10 7.01 -3.59 -3.70
N THR A 11 7.38 -2.93 -4.80
CA THR A 11 8.71 -3.03 -5.43
C THR A 11 9.39 -1.66 -5.44
N LEU A 12 8.74 -0.66 -6.02
CA LEU A 12 9.24 0.73 -6.09
C LEU A 12 8.47 1.66 -5.15
N VAL A 13 7.16 1.44 -5.02
CA VAL A 13 6.27 2.24 -4.18
C VAL A 13 5.49 1.36 -3.22
N PHE A 14 5.37 1.81 -1.98
CA PHE A 14 4.79 1.08 -0.87
C PHE A 14 3.65 1.89 -0.25
N LEU A 15 2.72 1.20 0.41
CA LEU A 15 1.72 1.87 1.23
C LEU A 15 2.38 2.72 2.31
N ASP A 16 1.88 3.93 2.47
CA ASP A 16 2.28 4.82 3.53
C ASP A 16 1.52 4.48 4.82
N TYR A 17 1.92 3.38 5.47
CA TYR A 17 1.27 2.88 6.69
C TYR A 17 1.24 3.91 7.81
N SER A 18 2.31 4.69 7.98
CA SER A 18 2.36 5.75 8.98
C SER A 18 1.27 6.80 8.76
N ARG A 19 1.09 7.27 7.51
CA ARG A 19 0.03 8.23 7.18
C ARG A 19 -1.36 7.61 7.33
N MET A 20 -1.54 6.37 6.89
CA MET A 20 -2.81 5.66 6.99
C MET A 20 -3.23 5.45 8.45
N ALA A 21 -2.33 4.93 9.28
CA ALA A 21 -2.56 4.69 10.70
C ALA A 21 -2.90 6.00 11.43
N ALA A 22 -2.08 7.03 11.27
CA ALA A 22 -2.31 8.33 11.92
C ALA A 22 -3.67 8.94 11.55
N ALA A 23 -4.04 8.92 10.27
CA ALA A 23 -5.28 9.50 9.79
C ALA A 23 -6.52 8.72 10.23
N VAL A 24 -6.48 7.38 10.17
CA VAL A 24 -7.60 6.54 10.63
C VAL A 24 -7.73 6.59 12.15
N SER A 25 -6.62 6.61 12.88
CA SER A 25 -6.63 6.81 14.33
C SER A 25 -7.30 8.10 14.74
N ALA A 26 -6.93 9.22 14.11
CA ALA A 26 -7.53 10.51 14.38
C ALA A 26 -9.03 10.53 14.02
N ALA A 27 -9.42 9.91 12.91
CA ALA A 27 -10.81 9.91 12.45
C ALA A 27 -11.74 9.02 13.31
N LEU A 28 -11.23 7.91 13.85
CA LEU A 28 -12.05 6.91 14.53
C LEU A 28 -11.88 6.91 16.06
N GLY A 29 -10.82 7.53 16.59
CA GLY A 29 -10.46 7.47 18.00
C GLY A 29 -9.87 6.12 18.42
N ILE A 30 -9.30 5.36 17.48
CA ILE A 30 -8.70 4.03 17.72
C ILE A 30 -7.18 4.15 17.55
N PRO A 31 -6.36 3.82 18.56
CA PRO A 31 -4.91 3.87 18.41
C PRO A 31 -4.46 2.82 17.40
N LEU A 32 -3.74 3.26 16.36
CA LEU A 32 -3.13 2.42 15.33
C LEU A 32 -1.72 2.94 15.07
N THR A 33 -0.82 2.01 14.80
CA THR A 33 0.56 2.28 14.39
C THR A 33 0.82 1.76 12.99
N ALA A 34 1.95 2.17 12.39
CA ALA A 34 2.37 1.62 11.12
C ALA A 34 2.67 0.12 11.24
N GLU A 35 3.21 -0.29 12.39
CA GLU A 35 3.54 -1.66 12.75
C GLU A 35 2.28 -2.54 12.81
N ASP A 36 1.17 -2.03 13.37
CA ASP A 36 -0.10 -2.76 13.42
C ASP A 36 -0.61 -3.09 12.00
N LEU A 37 -0.53 -2.12 11.09
CA LEU A 37 -0.91 -2.34 9.70
C LEU A 37 0.07 -3.29 9.00
N ALA A 38 1.38 -3.11 9.21
CA ALA A 38 2.40 -3.93 8.59
C ALA A 38 2.29 -5.42 8.99
N ALA A 39 1.95 -5.70 10.26
CA ALA A 39 1.74 -7.06 10.76
C ALA A 39 0.62 -7.81 10.02
N GLY A 40 -0.40 -7.08 9.53
CA GLY A 40 -1.52 -7.64 8.76
C GLY A 40 -1.23 -7.88 7.27
N SER A 41 -0.07 -7.49 6.77
CA SER A 41 0.24 -7.50 5.33
C SER A 41 0.10 -8.87 4.66
N ALA A 42 0.54 -9.94 5.33
CA ALA A 42 0.44 -11.30 4.79
C ALA A 42 -1.01 -11.80 4.67
N GLU A 43 -1.89 -11.39 5.59
CA GLU A 43 -3.33 -11.72 5.49
C GLU A 43 -4.02 -10.85 4.44
N ALA A 44 -3.67 -9.56 4.38
CA ALA A 44 -4.18 -8.65 3.36
C ALA A 44 -3.83 -9.11 1.94
N SER A 45 -2.60 -9.58 1.71
CA SER A 45 -2.19 -10.15 0.41
C SER A 45 -3.05 -11.36 0.03
N ARG A 46 -3.27 -12.29 0.96
CA ARG A 46 -4.15 -13.46 0.73
C ARG A 46 -5.60 -13.04 0.44
N ALA A 47 -6.11 -12.02 1.13
CA ALA A 47 -7.45 -11.50 0.87
C ALA A 47 -7.56 -10.90 -0.54
N MET A 48 -6.54 -10.15 -0.99
CA MET A 48 -6.47 -9.58 -2.34
C MET A 48 -6.37 -10.63 -3.45
N GLU A 49 -5.60 -11.70 -3.21
CA GLU A 49 -5.40 -12.81 -4.16
C GLU A 49 -6.67 -13.65 -4.31
N THR A 50 -7.42 -13.84 -3.23
CA THR A 50 -8.66 -14.63 -3.23
C THR A 50 -9.91 -13.81 -3.60
N ALA A 51 -9.83 -12.48 -3.52
CA ALA A 51 -10.91 -11.59 -3.92
C ALA A 51 -11.24 -11.75 -5.41
N ARG A 52 -12.53 -11.92 -5.70
CA ARG A 52 -13.06 -11.92 -7.07
C ARG A 52 -13.46 -10.50 -7.45
N GLY A 53 -13.28 -10.12 -8.71
CA GLY A 53 -13.66 -8.80 -9.22
C GLY A 53 -12.52 -8.12 -9.96
N ALA A 54 -12.69 -6.82 -10.22
CA ALA A 54 -11.64 -6.01 -10.82
C ALA A 54 -10.62 -5.57 -9.75
N ASP A 55 -9.57 -4.86 -10.18
CA ASP A 55 -8.47 -4.49 -9.30
C ASP A 55 -8.91 -3.56 -8.17
N ARG A 56 -9.99 -2.78 -8.37
CA ARG A 56 -10.57 -1.94 -7.32
C ARG A 56 -11.12 -2.77 -6.16
N GLU A 57 -11.86 -3.84 -6.44
CA GLU A 57 -12.42 -4.73 -5.41
C GLU A 57 -11.30 -5.48 -4.69
N ARG A 58 -10.27 -5.92 -5.43
CA ARG A 58 -9.09 -6.58 -4.85
C ARG A 58 -8.30 -5.65 -3.94
N ALA A 59 -8.08 -4.40 -4.36
CA ALA A 59 -7.42 -3.38 -3.53
C ALA A 59 -8.24 -3.03 -2.28
N ALA A 60 -9.57 -2.97 -2.39
CA ALA A 60 -10.44 -2.77 -1.23
C ALA A 60 -10.31 -3.93 -0.22
N ALA A 61 -10.33 -5.19 -0.69
CA ALA A 61 -10.15 -6.37 0.16
C ALA A 61 -8.80 -6.36 0.89
N TYR A 62 -7.74 -5.93 0.20
CA TYR A 62 -6.42 -5.73 0.81
C TYR A 62 -6.47 -4.71 1.95
N LEU A 63 -6.93 -3.49 1.65
CA LEU A 63 -6.95 -2.38 2.59
C LEU A 63 -7.83 -2.67 3.81
N GLU A 64 -9.04 -3.19 3.61
CA GLU A 64 -9.94 -3.54 4.73
C GLU A 64 -9.35 -4.61 5.64
N THR A 65 -8.66 -5.60 5.06
CA THR A 65 -8.02 -6.65 5.83
C THR A 65 -6.90 -6.12 6.72
N LEU A 66 -6.09 -5.15 6.25
CA LEU A 66 -5.08 -4.51 7.09
C LEU A 66 -5.69 -3.92 8.37
N PHE A 67 -6.76 -3.14 8.23
CA PHE A 67 -7.40 -2.48 9.38
C PHE A 67 -8.16 -3.46 10.28
N ARG A 68 -8.80 -4.48 9.71
CA ARG A 68 -9.46 -5.53 10.49
C ARG A 68 -8.45 -6.30 11.34
N VAL A 69 -7.31 -6.69 10.78
CA VAL A 69 -6.25 -7.41 11.51
C VAL A 69 -5.61 -6.51 12.57
N ALA A 70 -5.49 -5.20 12.30
CA ALA A 70 -5.05 -4.20 13.27
C ALA A 70 -6.10 -3.89 14.37
N GLY A 71 -7.22 -4.62 14.42
CA GLY A 71 -8.21 -4.54 15.49
C GLY A 71 -9.31 -3.50 15.28
N VAL A 72 -9.45 -2.91 14.09
CA VAL A 72 -10.58 -2.03 13.78
C VAL A 72 -11.88 -2.84 13.68
N PRO A 73 -12.93 -2.52 14.47
CA PRO A 73 -14.20 -3.25 14.44
C PRO A 73 -14.88 -3.17 13.06
N ALA A 74 -15.61 -4.23 12.70
CA ALA A 74 -16.24 -4.35 11.38
C ALA A 74 -17.26 -3.22 11.10
N GLU A 75 -18.01 -2.80 12.12
CA GLU A 75 -18.97 -1.69 12.06
C GLU A 75 -18.32 -0.33 11.80
N ARG A 76 -16.98 -0.22 11.92
CA ARG A 76 -16.24 1.02 11.64
C ARG A 76 -15.59 1.02 10.26
N MET A 77 -15.68 -0.07 9.49
CA MET A 77 -14.96 -0.21 8.22
C MET A 77 -15.42 0.76 7.14
N GLU A 78 -16.68 1.22 7.18
CA GLU A 78 -17.15 2.28 6.28
C GLU A 78 -16.43 3.61 6.53
N ALA A 79 -16.22 3.98 7.78
CA ALA A 79 -15.48 5.18 8.14
C ALA A 79 -13.99 5.08 7.73
N VAL A 80 -13.40 3.87 7.85
CA VAL A 80 -12.06 3.59 7.32
C VAL A 80 -12.00 3.84 5.82
N ARG A 81 -12.93 3.24 5.04
CA ARG A 81 -13.00 3.43 3.57
C ARG A 81 -13.13 4.90 3.18
N ALA A 82 -13.99 5.65 3.86
CA ALA A 82 -14.17 7.08 3.61
C ALA A 82 -12.88 7.87 3.87
N CYS A 83 -12.20 7.58 5.00
CA CYS A 83 -10.92 8.22 5.33
C CYS A 83 -9.84 7.89 4.29
N LEU A 84 -9.68 6.63 3.92
CA LEU A 84 -8.69 6.21 2.92
C LEU A 84 -8.95 6.80 1.54
N THR A 85 -10.23 6.91 1.15
CA THR A 85 -10.62 7.55 -0.11
C THR A 85 -10.17 9.00 -0.15
N ARG A 86 -10.44 9.76 0.93
CA ARG A 86 -9.96 11.14 1.06
C ARG A 86 -8.44 11.22 1.00
N LEU A 87 -7.74 10.38 1.78
CA LEU A 87 -6.29 10.34 1.78
C LEU A 87 -5.71 10.05 0.40
N HIS A 88 -6.30 9.11 -0.34
CA HIS A 88 -5.87 8.74 -1.68
C HIS A 88 -6.03 9.90 -2.67
N LEU A 89 -7.14 10.63 -2.59
CA LEU A 89 -7.40 11.80 -3.44
C LEU A 89 -6.45 12.97 -3.14
N GLU A 90 -6.09 13.18 -1.88
CA GLU A 90 -5.07 14.17 -1.49
C GLU A 90 -3.67 13.78 -1.99
N ARG A 91 -3.31 12.51 -1.81
CA ARG A 91 -2.08 11.90 -2.30
C ARG A 91 -2.26 10.38 -2.33
N HIS A 92 -1.92 9.73 -3.45
CA HIS A 92 -2.05 8.27 -3.58
C HIS A 92 -1.53 7.50 -2.36
N LEU A 93 -2.24 6.44 -1.95
CA LEU A 93 -1.89 5.67 -0.75
C LEU A 93 -0.51 4.99 -0.86
N TRP A 94 -0.20 4.46 -2.04
CA TRP A 94 1.14 4.01 -2.40
C TRP A 94 2.01 5.22 -2.74
N SER A 95 2.64 5.80 -1.72
CA SER A 95 3.47 7.00 -1.85
C SER A 95 4.79 6.92 -1.09
N SER A 96 5.01 5.85 -0.34
CA SER A 96 6.31 5.60 0.29
C SER A 96 7.26 4.94 -0.70
N VAL A 97 8.54 5.24 -0.62
CA VAL A 97 9.60 4.66 -1.45
C VAL A 97 10.66 4.10 -0.51
N ALA A 98 11.15 2.88 -0.77
CA ALA A 98 12.22 2.31 0.06
C ALA A 98 13.50 3.16 -0.07
N GLY A 99 14.24 3.29 1.03
CA GLY A 99 15.33 4.27 1.14
C GLY A 99 16.42 4.15 0.06
N ASP A 100 16.69 2.93 -0.40
CA ASP A 100 17.70 2.63 -1.40
C ASP A 100 17.17 2.63 -2.85
N THR A 101 15.86 2.75 -3.08
CA THR A 101 15.25 2.64 -4.42
C THR A 101 15.87 3.66 -5.38
N ARG A 102 16.04 4.91 -4.95
CA ARG A 102 16.64 5.97 -5.78
C ARG A 102 18.08 5.63 -6.19
N GLU A 103 18.89 5.16 -5.24
CA GLU A 103 20.29 4.81 -5.49
C GLU A 103 20.38 3.60 -6.43
N THR A 104 19.59 2.56 -6.18
CA THR A 104 19.54 1.34 -6.99
C THR A 104 19.16 1.65 -8.44
N LEU A 105 18.11 2.45 -8.66
CA LEU A 105 17.72 2.87 -10.02
C LEU A 105 18.81 3.71 -10.70
N ALA A 106 19.50 4.59 -9.97
CA ALA A 106 20.60 5.38 -10.51
C ALA A 106 21.77 4.49 -10.95
N ARG A 107 22.14 3.48 -10.16
CA ARG A 107 23.22 2.53 -10.47
C ARG A 107 22.89 1.69 -11.70
N LEU A 108 21.65 1.21 -11.82
CA LEU A 108 21.22 0.43 -12.99
C LEU A 108 21.25 1.28 -14.27
N LYS A 109 20.80 2.55 -14.19
CA LYS A 109 20.89 3.48 -15.31
C LYS A 109 22.34 3.78 -15.69
N ALA A 110 23.23 4.00 -14.71
CA ALA A 110 24.66 4.24 -14.95
C ALA A 110 25.37 3.05 -15.60
N ALA A 111 24.90 1.82 -15.34
CA ALA A 111 25.35 0.60 -16.01
C ALA A 111 24.86 0.46 -17.47
N GLY A 112 24.16 1.47 -18.03
CA GLY A 112 23.68 1.47 -19.40
C GLY A 112 22.36 0.73 -19.63
N LEU A 113 21.66 0.34 -18.56
CA LEU A 113 20.38 -0.36 -18.65
C LEU A 113 19.24 0.64 -18.88
N ARG A 114 18.29 0.28 -19.74
CA ARG A 114 16.99 0.97 -19.83
C ARG A 114 16.10 0.49 -18.69
N LEU A 115 15.41 1.41 -18.03
CA LEU A 115 14.50 1.09 -16.93
C LEU A 115 13.06 1.36 -17.37
N GLY A 116 12.14 0.50 -16.95
CA GLY A 116 10.71 0.67 -17.20
C GLY A 116 9.88 0.09 -16.07
N VAL A 117 8.60 0.47 -16.01
CA VAL A 117 7.62 -0.06 -15.06
C VAL A 117 6.57 -0.85 -15.85
N VAL A 118 6.28 -2.06 -15.39
CA VAL A 118 5.16 -2.90 -15.86
C VAL A 118 4.43 -3.36 -14.60
N SER A 119 3.28 -2.75 -14.33
CA SER A 119 2.42 -3.01 -13.16
C SER A 119 1.03 -3.37 -13.65
N ASN A 120 0.34 -4.19 -12.87
CA ASN A 120 -1.10 -4.41 -13.01
C ASN A 120 -1.87 -3.20 -12.47
#